data_AF-D4B933-F1
#
_entry.id   AF-D4B933-F1
#
_cell.length_a   1.000
_cell.length_b   1.000
_cell.length_c   1.000
_cell.angle_alpha   90.00
_cell.angle_beta   90.00
_cell.angle_gamma   90.00
#
_symmetry.space_group_name_H-M   'P 1'
#
loop_
_entity.id
_entity.type
_entity.pdbx_description
1 polymer ?
#
loop_
_entity_poly.entity_id
_entity_poly.type
_entity_poly.pdbx_seq_one_letter_code
_entity_poly.pdbx_strand_id
1 'polypeptide(L)' 'MKIAHMALWTQDLEQQARFWVMFFDGKVNEKYCSNTNPGFESYFVRIGDEIEIVA' A
#
# COMPACT_ATOMS: atom_id res chain seq x y z
N MET A 1 -7.83 -14.82 15.92
CA MET A 1 -7.97 -14.47 14.50
C MET A 1 -7.78 -12.96 14.38
N LYS A 2 -6.84 -12.48 13.55
CA LYS A 2 -6.55 -11.06 13.34
C LYS A 2 -6.59 -10.76 11.84
N ILE A 3 -7.03 -9.56 11.47
CA ILE A 3 -6.91 -9.06 10.09
C ILE A 3 -5.44 -8.66 9.89
N ALA A 4 -4.78 -9.26 8.91
CA ALA A 4 -3.34 -9.01 8.65
C ALA A 4 -3.11 -7.80 7.75
N HIS A 5 -3.96 -7.61 6.73
CA HIS A 5 -3.87 -6.50 5.80
C HIS A 5 -5.23 -6.20 5.16
N MET A 6 -5.35 -5.01 4.57
CA MET A 6 -6.47 -4.60 3.75
C MET A 6 -5.95 -4.11 2.39
N ALA A 7 -6.57 -4.54 1.30
CA ALA A 7 -6.24 -4.06 -0.04
C ALA A 7 -7.22 -2.97 -0.48
N LEU A 8 -6.71 -1.91 -1.10
CA LEU A 8 -7.44 -0.78 -1.63
C LEU A 8 -7.01 -0.57 -3.08
N TRP A 9 -7.96 -0.61 -4.01
CA TRP A 9 -7.69 -0.26 -5.41
C TRP A 9 -7.75 1.25 -5.61
N THR A 10 -6.76 1.78 -6.31
CA THR A 10 -6.67 3.20 -6.67
C THR A 10 -6.35 3.37 -8.15
N GLN A 11 -6.70 4.52 -8.70
CA GLN A 11 -6.30 4.92 -10.05
C GLN A 11 -4.96 5.68 -10.06
N ASP A 12 -4.53 6.19 -8.90
CA ASP A 12 -3.26 6.91 -8.72
C ASP A 12 -2.54 6.33 -7.50
N LEU A 13 -1.60 5.42 -7.77
CA LEU A 13 -0.86 4.67 -6.76
C LEU A 13 0.06 5.57 -5.93
N GLU A 14 0.72 6.52 -6.60
CA GLU A 14 1.69 7.43 -5.97
C GLU A 14 0.99 8.44 -5.06
N GLN A 15 -0.18 8.95 -5.47
CA GLN A 15 -0.99 9.82 -4.63
C GLN A 15 -1.53 9.08 -3.40
N GLN A 16 -1.98 7.84 -3.58
CA GLN A 16 -2.49 7.03 -2.48
C GLN A 16 -1.38 6.74 -1.45
N ALA A 17 -0.18 6.37 -1.89
CA ALA A 17 0.97 6.18 -0.99
C ALA A 17 1.30 7.47 -0.21
N ARG A 18 1.36 8.62 -0.88
CA ARG A 18 1.61 9.92 -0.22
C ARG A 18 0.56 10.26 0.82
N PHE A 19 -0.72 10.00 0.56
CA PHE A 19 -1.79 10.23 1.51
C PHE A 19 -1.56 9.49 2.83
N TRP A 20 -1.24 8.20 2.76
CA TRP A 20 -1.01 7.40 3.97
C TRP A 20 0.25 7.83 4.73
N VAL A 21 1.32 8.22 4.04
CA VAL A 21 2.53 8.78 4.67
C VAL A 21 2.21 10.09 5.39
N MET A 22 1.57 11.03 4.69
CA MET A 22 1.39 12.39 5.19
C MET A 22 0.38 12.49 6.33
N PHE A 23 -0.72 11.74 6.27
CA PHE A 23 -1.82 11.89 7.23
C PHE A 23 -1.79 10.87 8.37
N PHE A 24 -1.11 9.73 8.18
CA PHE A 24 -1.14 8.62 9.14
C PHE A 24 0.26 8.15 9.58
N ASP A 25 1.32 8.89 9.23
CA ASP A 25 2.72 8.49 9.49
C ASP A 25 3.04 7.10 8.93
N GLY A 26 2.42 6.76 7.80
CA GLY A 26 2.58 5.47 7.14
C GLY A 26 3.99 5.28 6.58
N LYS A 27 4.52 4.06 6.68
CA LYS A 27 5.79 3.67 6.06
C LYS A 27 5.52 2.84 4.82
N VAL A 28 5.96 3.33 3.67
CA VAL A 28 5.75 2.69 2.36
C VAL A 28 6.98 1.87 1.99
N ASN A 29 6.76 0.69 1.40
CA ASN A 29 7.83 -0.13 0.86
C ASN A 29 8.28 0.32 -0.55
N GLU A 30 9.18 -0.43 -1.18
CA GLU A 30 9.46 -0.26 -2.60
C GLU A 30 8.26 -0.69 -3.45
N LYS A 31 8.06 0.01 -4.57
CA LYS A 31 6.96 -0.29 -5.49
C LYS A 31 7.10 -1.70 -6.04
N TYR A 32 6.05 -2.49 -5.88
CA TYR A 32 5.97 -3.78 -6.54
C TYR A 32 5.36 -3.61 -7.93
N CYS A 33 6.01 -4.17 -8.94
CA CYS A 33 5.48 -4.29 -10.30
C CYS A 33 5.32 -5.78 -10.62
N SER A 34 4.11 -6.21 -11.00
CA SER A 34 3.86 -7.64 -11.23
C SER A 34 4.47 -8.14 -12.53
N ASN A 35 5.18 -9.27 -12.44
CA ASN A 35 5.71 -9.99 -13.61
C ASN A 35 4.67 -10.88 -14.28
N THR A 36 3.59 -11.26 -13.57
CA THR A 36 2.57 -12.19 -14.08
C THR A 36 1.29 -11.46 -14.49
N ASN A 37 1.05 -10.24 -14.00
CA ASN A 37 -0.06 -9.38 -14.38
C ASN A 37 0.49 -8.02 -14.85
N PRO A 38 0.94 -7.90 -16.13
CA PRO A 38 1.54 -6.68 -16.64
C PRO A 38 0.62 -5.46 -16.43
N GLY A 39 1.18 -4.39 -15.85
CA GLY A 39 0.44 -3.17 -15.53
C GLY A 39 -0.17 -3.14 -14.12
N PHE A 40 -0.14 -4.25 -13.37
CA PHE A 40 -0.43 -4.22 -11.94
C PHE A 40 0.79 -3.74 -11.16
N GLU A 41 0.61 -2.66 -10.42
CA GLU A 41 1.57 -2.13 -9.47
C GLU A 41 0.91 -1.98 -8.10
N SER A 42 1.68 -2.09 -7.03
CA SER A 42 1.17 -1.90 -5.68
C SER A 42 2.24 -1.45 -4.69
N TYR A 43 1.81 -0.82 -3.61
CA TYR A 43 2.61 -0.55 -2.42
C TYR A 43 2.03 -1.27 -1.21
N PHE A 44 2.89 -1.64 -0.26
CA PHE A 44 2.49 -1.92 1.11
C PHE A 44 2.77 -0.69 1.96
N VAL A 45 1.74 -0.20 2.66
CA VAL A 45 1.86 0.87 3.63
C VAL A 45 1.63 0.32 5.02
N ARG A 46 2.63 0.43 5.89
CA ARG A 46 2.53 0.04 7.29
C ARG A 46 2.16 1.24 8.16
N ILE A 47 1.08 1.10 8.94
CA ILE A 47 0.64 2.09 9.93
C ILE A 47 0.76 1.46 11.32
N GLY A 48 1.63 2.03 12.16
CA GLY A 48 1.99 1.42 13.44
C GLY A 48 2.63 0.03 13.28
N ASP A 49 2.42 -0.86 14.25
CA ASP A 49 3.02 -2.20 14.26
C ASP A 49 2.12 -3.31 13.67
N GLU A 50 0.86 -3.00 13.32
CA GLU A 50 -0.14 -4.05 13.04
C GLU A 50 -0.85 -3.96 11.68
N ILE A 51 -0.92 -2.79 11.02
CA ILE A 51 -1.77 -2.64 9.83
C ILE A 51 -0.93 -2.42 8.58
N GLU A 52 -1.11 -3.31 7.60
CA GLU A 52 -0.57 -3.16 6.25
C GLU A 52 -1.70 -2.90 5.24
N ILE A 53 -1.58 -1.82 4.47
CA ILE A 53 -2.48 -1.46 3.39
C ILE A 53 -1.80 -1.77 2.06
N VAL A 54 -2.44 -2.58 1.22
CA VAL A 54 -2.02 -2.75 -0.17
C VAL A 54 -2.72 -1.68 -0.99
N ALA A 55 -1.98 -0.66 -1.42
CA ALA A 55 -2.44 0.40 -2.31
C ALA A 55 -2.04 0.09 -3.75
#